data_AF-A0A494VN72-F1
#
_entry.id   AF-A0A494VN72-F1
#
_cell.length_a   1.000
_cell.length_b   1.000
_cell.length_c   1.000
_cell.angle_alpha   90.00
_cell.angle_beta   90.00
_cell.angle_gamma   90.00
#
_symmetry.space_group_name_H-M   'P 1'
#
loop_
_entity.id
_entity.type
_entity.pdbx_description
1 polymer ?
#
loop_
_entity_poly.entity_id
_entity_poly.type
_entity_poly.pdbx_seq_one_letter_code
_entity_poly.pdbx_strand_id
1 'polypeptide(L)' 'MNPKFKLLYLTGGIVATILLIVQIVATYPNMNATGVVLGALPALALFYLSYKAYHVKKDNELM' A
#
# COMPACT_ATOMS: atom_id res chain seq x y z
N MET A 1 -1.68 15.45 -11.08
CA MET A 1 -1.74 13.98 -11.24
C MET A 1 -3.19 13.54 -11.37
N ASN A 2 -3.52 12.68 -12.35
CA ASN A 2 -4.92 12.31 -12.67
C ASN A 2 -5.57 11.61 -11.44
N PRO A 3 -6.78 12.01 -10.95
CA PRO A 3 -7.45 11.41 -9.79
C PRO A 3 -7.58 9.89 -9.83
N LYS A 4 -7.62 9.31 -11.03
CA LYS A 4 -7.67 7.86 -11.27
C LYS A 4 -6.47 7.13 -10.66
N PHE A 5 -5.28 7.73 -10.67
CA PHE A 5 -4.08 7.11 -10.10
C PHE A 5 -4.10 7.06 -8.57
N LYS A 6 -4.67 8.08 -7.90
CA LYS A 6 -4.83 8.07 -6.43
C LYS A 6 -5.67 6.86 -5.99
N LEU A 7 -6.80 6.66 -6.66
CA LEU A 7 -7.71 5.54 -6.38
C LEU A 7 -7.02 4.20 -6.64
N LEU A 8 -6.27 4.09 -7.74
CA LEU A 8 -5.50 2.88 -8.09
C LEU A 8 -4.46 2.51 -7.01
N TYR A 9 -3.69 3.49 -6.51
CA TYR A 9 -2.69 3.24 -5.47
C TYR A 9 -3.34 2.91 -4.12
N LEU A 10 -4.48 3.53 -3.80
CA LEU A 10 -5.22 3.24 -2.57
C LEU A 10 -5.79 1.82 -2.60
N THR A 11 -6.46 1.42 -3.69
CA THR A 11 -6.99 0.06 -3.85
C THR A 11 -5.87 -0.96 -3.92
N GLY A 12 -4.77 -0.63 -4.60
CA GLY A 12 -3.57 -1.47 -4.67
C GLY A 12 -2.94 -1.70 -3.29
N GLY A 13 -2.85 -0.65 -2.46
CA GLY A 13 -2.38 -0.75 -1.08
C GLY A 13 -3.28 -1.67 -0.22
N ILE A 14 -4.60 -1.52 -0.32
CA ILE A 14 -5.56 -2.37 0.41
C ILE A 14 -5.43 -3.85 -0.01
N VAL A 15 -5.37 -4.13 -1.31
CA VAL A 15 -5.21 -5.50 -1.82
C VAL A 15 -3.87 -6.10 -1.37
N ALA A 16 -2.78 -5.33 -1.44
CA ALA A 16 -1.47 -5.78 -0.98
C ALA A 16 -1.47 -6.12 0.52
N THR A 17 -2.13 -5.31 1.35
CA THR A 17 -2.28 -5.59 2.79
C THR A 17 -3.10 -6.86 3.04
N ILE A 18 -4.20 -7.07 2.31
CA ILE A 18 -5.01 -8.29 2.45
C ILE A 18 -4.18 -9.54 2.09
N LEU A 19 -3.44 -9.50 0.98
CA LEU A 19 -2.57 -10.60 0.57
C LEU A 19 -1.50 -10.92 1.61
N LEU A 20 -0.93 -9.88 2.23
CA LEU A 20 0.06 -10.03 3.29
C LEU A 20 -0.55 -10.71 4.53
N ILE A 21 -1.76 -10.31 4.95
CA ILE A 21 -2.47 -10.95 6.07
C ILE A 21 -2.75 -12.42 5.74
N VAL A 22 -3.24 -12.72 4.54
CA VAL A 22 -3.47 -14.12 4.10
C VAL A 22 -2.19 -14.93 4.14
N GLN A 23 -1.07 -14.35 3.69
CA GLN A 23 0.24 -15.01 3.73
C GLN A 23 0.68 -15.31 5.16
N ILE A 24 0.50 -14.38 6.11
CA ILE A 24 0.82 -14.61 7.53
C ILE A 24 -0.01 -15.78 8.08
N VAL A 25 -1.32 -15.77 7.82
CA VAL A 25 -2.24 -16.81 8.32
C VAL A 25 -1.91 -18.18 7.72
N ALA A 26 -1.64 -18.26 6.42
CA ALA A 26 -1.32 -19.51 5.72
C ALA A 26 0.05 -20.09 6.11
N THR A 27 0.98 -19.25 6.55
CA THR A 27 2.36 -19.67 6.89
C THR A 27 2.49 -20.06 8.37
N TYR A 28 1.43 -19.91 9.18
CA TYR A 28 1.44 -20.32 10.58
C TYR A 28 1.61 -21.85 10.72
N PRO A 29 2.51 -22.36 11.60
CA PRO A 29 3.27 -21.65 12.64
C PRO A 29 4.69 -21.24 12.23
N ASN A 30 5.15 -21.61 11.03
CA ASN A 30 6.53 -21.40 10.60
C ASN A 30 6.72 -20.01 9.96
N MET A 31 6.32 -18.98 10.70
CA MET A 31 6.29 -17.60 10.21
C MET A 31 7.71 -17.01 10.17
N ASN A 32 8.17 -16.66 8.98
CA ASN A 32 9.41 -15.90 8.81
C ASN A 32 9.13 -14.40 8.98
N ALA A 33 9.40 -13.88 10.19
CA ALA A 33 9.20 -12.46 10.52
C ALA A 33 9.92 -11.51 9.55
N THR A 34 11.13 -11.86 9.10
CA THR A 34 11.87 -11.08 8.10
C THR A 34 11.14 -11.03 6.76
N GLY A 35 10.58 -12.17 6.31
CA GLY A 35 9.78 -12.24 5.09
C GLY A 35 8.50 -11.42 5.18
N VAL A 36 7.86 -11.39 6.34
CA VAL A 36 6.64 -10.59 6.59
C VAL A 36 6.95 -9.08 6.53
N VAL A 37 8.05 -8.64 7.16
CA VAL A 37 8.48 -7.23 7.12
C VAL A 37 8.82 -6.81 5.69
N LEU A 38 9.56 -7.64 4.95
CA LEU A 38 9.88 -7.36 3.56
C LEU A 38 8.64 -7.37 2.65
N GLY A 39 7.66 -8.24 2.93
CA GLY A 39 6.36 -8.25 2.26
C GLY A 39 5.50 -7.02 2.54
N ALA A 40 5.71 -6.35 3.69
CA ALA A 40 5.00 -5.12 4.06
C ALA A 40 5.52 -3.88 3.31
N LEU A 41 6.79 -3.88 2.89
CA LEU A 41 7.39 -2.76 2.16
C LEU A 41 6.63 -2.35 0.90
N PRO A 42 6.23 -3.24 -0.02
CA PRO A 42 5.46 -2.86 -1.20
C PRO A 42 4.07 -2.29 -0.85
N ALA A 43 3.41 -2.81 0.19
CA ALA A 43 2.13 -2.26 0.65
C ALA A 43 2.33 -0.83 1.19
N LEU A 44 3.35 -0.61 2.02
CA LEU A 44 3.70 0.71 2.54
C LEU A 44 4.09 1.69 1.44
N ALA A 45 4.85 1.24 0.43
CA ALA A 45 5.22 2.06 -0.73
C ALA A 45 3.99 2.49 -1.54
N LEU A 46 3.04 1.59 -1.77
CA LEU A 46 1.78 1.90 -2.45
C LEU A 46 0.93 2.89 -1.64
N PHE A 47 0.83 2.72 -0.32
CA PHE A 47 0.15 3.68 0.55
C PHE A 47 0.84 5.05 0.57
N TYR A 48 2.17 5.08 0.58
CA TYR A 48 2.95 6.31 0.51
C TYR A 48 2.76 7.04 -0.82
N LEU A 49 2.77 6.33 -1.95
CA LEU A 49 2.49 6.90 -3.27
C LEU A 49 1.06 7.42 -3.37
N SER A 50 0.08 6.70 -2.81
CA SER A 50 -1.30 7.15 -2.65
C SER A 50 -1.38 8.47 -1.86
N TYR A 51 -0.67 8.56 -0.73
CA TYR A 51 -0.63 9.76 0.12
C TYR A 51 0.04 10.95 -0.59
N LYS A 52 1.17 10.72 -1.24
CA LYS A 52 1.86 11.75 -2.04
C LYS A 52 0.98 12.23 -3.20
N ALA A 53 0.32 11.31 -3.90
CA ALA A 53 -0.62 11.67 -4.96
C ALA A 53 -1.82 12.50 -4.45
N TYR A 54 -2.25 12.28 -3.21
CA TYR A 54 -3.28 13.09 -2.57
C TYR A 54 -2.82 14.50 -2.24
N HIS A 55 -1.64 14.64 -1.64
CA HIS A 55 -1.06 15.95 -1.31
C HIS A 55 -0.75 16.80 -2.54
N VAL A 56 -0.21 16.19 -3.60
CA VAL A 56 0.01 16.90 -4.88
C VAL A 56 -1.29 17.40 -5.50
N LYS A 57 -2.41 16.71 -5.26
CA LYS A 57 -3.73 17.16 -5.75
C LYS A 57 -4.27 18.33 -4.94
N LYS A 58 -4.07 18.30 -3.61
CA LYS A 58 -4.47 19.38 -2.71
C LYS A 58 -3.69 20.67 -2.97
N ASP A 59 -2.41 20.57 -3.31
CA ASP A 59 -1.55 21.73 -3.63
C ASP A 59 -1.95 22.40 -4.97
N ASN A 60 -2.37 21.62 -5.96
CA ASN A 60 -2.88 22.13 -7.25
C ASN A 60 -4.33 22.65 -7.19
N GLU A 61 -5.10 22.35 -6.14
CA GLU A 61 -6.44 22.90 -5.90
C GLU A 61 -6.39 24.21 -5.09
N LEU A 62 -5.21 24.56 -4.55
CA LEU A 62 -4.92 25.81 -3.82
C LEU A 62 -4.19 26.86 -4.69
N MET A 63 -3.97 26.57 -5.97
CA MET A 63 -3.52 27.51 -7.00
C MET A 63 -4.67 27.92 -7.90
#